data_AF-X1N9Y6-F1
#
_entry.id   AF-X1N9Y6-F1
#
_cell.length_a   1.000
_cell.length_b   1.000
_cell.length_c   1.000
_cell.angle_alpha   90.00
_cell.angle_beta   90.00
_cell.angle_gamma   90.00
#
_symmetry.space_group_name_H-M   'P 1'
#
loop_
_entity.id
_entity.type
_entity.pdbx_description
1 polymer ?
#
loop_
_entity_poly.entity_id
_entity_poly.type
_entity_poly.pdbx_seq_one_letter_code
_entity_poly.pdbx_strand_id
1 'polypeptide(L)' 'MSANNCIKPDAEQHAAAWLGRAGLYRTRLEAVQNGEQHLEPVSPEQLFQLARNHVREAGIHA' A
#
# COMPACT_ATOMS: atom_id res chain seq x y z
N MET A 1 25.39 -17.18 -30.60
CA MET A 1 24.82 -17.42 -29.26
C MET A 1 24.85 -16.09 -28.51
N SER A 2 23.74 -15.35 -28.52
CA SER A 2 23.62 -14.11 -27.74
C SER A 2 22.92 -14.48 -26.44
N ALA A 3 23.71 -14.71 -25.38
CA ALA A 3 23.16 -14.84 -24.05
C ALA A 3 22.65 -13.46 -23.65
N ASN A 4 21.36 -13.24 -23.88
CA ASN A 4 20.62 -12.23 -23.13
C ASN A 4 20.74 -12.66 -21.67
N ASN A 5 21.76 -12.14 -20.99
CA ASN A 5 21.83 -12.11 -19.54
C ASN A 5 20.58 -11.35 -19.10
N CYS A 6 19.50 -12.10 -18.94
CA CYS A 6 18.33 -11.72 -18.19
C CYS A 6 18.88 -11.46 -16.79
N ILE A 7 19.23 -10.21 -16.52
CA ILE A 7 19.19 -9.67 -15.18
C ILE A 7 17.75 -9.96 -14.77
N LYS A 8 17.53 -11.09 -14.10
CA LYS A 8 16.26 -11.34 -13.44
C LYS A 8 16.15 -10.18 -12.48
N PRO A 9 15.23 -9.22 -12.69
CA PRO A 9 14.93 -8.29 -11.62
C PRO A 9 14.49 -9.21 -10.49
N ASP A 10 15.26 -9.17 -9.41
CA ASP A 10 15.01 -9.91 -8.21
C ASP A 10 13.51 -9.81 -7.91
N ALA A 11 12.80 -10.93 -8.00
CA ALA A 11 11.34 -10.92 -7.88
C ALA A 11 10.91 -10.38 -6.51
N GLU A 12 11.83 -10.37 -5.53
CA GLU A 12 11.68 -9.75 -4.23
C GLU A 12 11.80 -8.21 -4.27
N GLN A 13 12.60 -7.61 -5.17
CA GLN A 13 12.64 -6.15 -5.38
C GLN A 13 11.40 -5.60 -6.10
N HIS A 14 10.77 -6.39 -6.98
CA HIS A 14 9.55 -5.97 -7.68
C HIS A 14 8.26 -6.18 -6.83
N ALA A 15 8.35 -6.88 -5.69
CA ALA A 15 7.21 -7.25 -4.86
C ALA A 15 6.59 -6.10 -4.04
N ALA A 16 7.19 -4.90 -4.04
CA ALA A 16 6.67 -3.73 -3.31
C ALA A 16 6.20 -2.58 -4.21
N ALA A 17 6.22 -2.73 -5.53
CA ALA A 17 5.75 -1.68 -6.42
C ALA A 17 4.21 -1.60 -6.40
N TRP A 18 3.67 -0.39 -6.25
CA TRP A 18 2.23 -0.14 -6.27
C TRP A 18 1.81 0.38 -7.65
N LEU A 19 0.89 -0.31 -8.32
CA LEU A 19 0.40 0.07 -9.64
C LEU A 19 -0.75 1.09 -9.51
N GLY A 20 -0.47 2.32 -9.89
CA GLY A 20 -1.48 3.37 -10.07
C GLY A 20 -1.91 3.50 -11.54
N ARG A 21 -2.88 4.37 -11.77
CA ARG A 21 -3.36 4.83 -13.08
C ARG A 21 -2.25 5.52 -13.88
N ALA A 22 -1.44 6.40 -13.28
CA ALA A 22 -0.38 7.08 -14.01
C ALA A 22 0.92 6.25 -14.17
N GLY A 23 1.06 5.14 -13.43
CA GLY A 23 2.21 4.26 -13.57
C GLY A 23 2.53 3.46 -12.30
N LEU A 24 3.77 2.96 -12.23
CA LEU A 24 4.29 2.21 -11.09
C LEU A 24 4.94 3.16 -10.08
N TYR A 25 4.61 2.96 -8.81
CA TYR A 25 5.18 3.67 -7.66
C TYR A 25 6.00 2.71 -6.81
N ARG A 26 7.06 3.19 -6.16
CA ARG A 26 7.90 2.39 -5.27
C ARG A 26 7.19 1.99 -3.99
N THR A 27 6.23 2.81 -3.54
CA THR A 27 5.44 2.53 -2.34
C THR A 27 3.98 2.94 -2.54
N ARG A 28 3.09 2.37 -1.73
CA ARG A 28 1.68 2.82 -1.67
C ARG A 28 1.56 4.29 -1.21
N LEU A 29 2.41 4.74 -0.29
CA LEU A 29 2.39 6.12 0.21
C LEU A 29 2.73 7.11 -0.90
N GLU A 30 3.77 6.82 -1.70
CA GLU A 30 4.17 7.63 -2.85
C GLU A 30 3.01 7.76 -3.85
N ALA A 31 2.31 6.67 -4.15
CA ALA A 31 1.16 6.72 -5.04
C ALA A 31 0.03 7.62 -4.50
N VAL A 32 -0.30 7.51 -3.20
CA VAL A 32 -1.28 8.38 -2.53
C VAL A 32 -0.86 9.85 -2.64
N GLN A 33 0.42 10.17 -2.40
CA GLN A 33 0.95 11.53 -2.53
C GLN A 33 0.86 12.08 -3.95
N ASN A 34 0.91 11.22 -4.96
CA ASN A 34 0.73 11.57 -6.37
C ASN A 34 -0.75 11.58 -6.82
N GLY A 35 -1.71 11.45 -5.90
CA GLY A 35 -3.14 11.54 -6.19
C GLY A 35 -3.74 10.26 -6.79
N GLU A 36 -3.02 9.14 -6.75
CA GLU A 36 -3.49 7.87 -7.28
C GLU A 36 -4.58 7.21 -6.42
N GLN A 37 -4.67 7.61 -5.15
CA GLN A 37 -5.78 7.27 -4.27
C GLN A 37 -6.32 8.54 -3.62
N HIS A 38 -7.64 8.68 -3.64
CA HIS A 38 -8.34 9.65 -2.82
C HIS A 38 -8.51 9.05 -1.42
N LEU A 39 -7.72 9.50 -0.45
CA LEU A 39 -7.96 9.19 0.95
C LEU A 39 -8.70 10.35 1.58
N GLU A 40 -9.88 10.07 2.13
CA GLU A 40 -10.58 11.02 2.98
C GLU A 40 -9.76 11.23 4.26
N PRO A 41 -9.34 12.46 4.58
CA PRO A 41 -8.65 12.72 5.82
C PRO A 41 -9.61 12.42 6.99
N VAL A 42 -9.12 11.65 7.94
CA VAL A 42 -9.83 11.38 9.19
C VAL A 42 -9.27 12.29 10.28
N SER A 43 -10.16 12.86 11.10
CA SER A 43 -9.73 13.60 12.29
C SER A 43 -9.09 12.66 13.33
N PRO A 44 -8.23 13.18 14.22
CA PRO A 44 -7.68 12.37 15.31
C PRO A 44 -8.75 11.67 16.14
N GLU A 45 -9.87 12.35 16.42
CA GLU A 45 -10.99 11.79 17.16
C GLU A 45 -11.62 10.59 16.45
N GLN A 46 -11.83 10.70 15.13
CA GLN A 46 -12.32 9.59 14.30
C GLN A 46 -11.33 8.42 14.27
N LEU A 47 -10.03 8.70 14.21
CA LEU A 47 -8.98 7.68 14.30
C LEU A 47 -9.04 6.92 15.62
N PHE A 48 -9.16 7.61 16.75
CA PHE A 48 -9.28 6.97 18.06
C PHE A 48 -10.56 6.15 18.18
N GLN A 49 -11.68 6.62 17.64
CA GLN A 49 -12.94 5.86 17.62
C GLN A 49 -12.82 4.58 16.77
N LEU A 50 -12.24 4.67 15.58
CA LEU A 50 -12.01 3.51 14.71
C LEU A 50 -11.11 2.46 15.39
N ALA A 51 -10.02 2.89 16.02
CA ALA A 51 -9.12 1.99 16.74
C ALA A 51 -9.84 1.27 17.90
N ARG A 52 -10.65 1.98 18.68
CA ARG A 52 -11.43 1.40 19.78
C ARG A 52 -12.47 0.40 19.28
N ASN A 53 -13.15 0.70 18.18
CA ASN A 53 -14.13 -0.21 17.58
C ASN A 53 -13.47 -1.49 17.06
N HIS A 54 -12.31 -1.36 16.43
CA HIS A 54 -11.56 -2.51 15.90
C HIS A 54 -11.15 -3.50 17.01
N VAL A 55 -10.66 -3.01 18.15
CA VAL A 55 -10.34 -3.85 19.32
C VAL A 55 -11.58 -4.55 19.85
N ARG A 56 -12.72 -3.86 19.85
CA ARG A 56 -13.99 -4.40 20.32
C ARG A 56 -14.54 -5.49 19.39
N GLU A 57 -14.43 -5.29 18.07
CA GLU A 57 -14.82 -6.28 17.06
C GLU A 57 -13.92 -7.52 17.10
N ALA A 58 -12.60 -7.34 17.26
CA ALA A 58 -11.66 -8.44 17.38
C ALA A 58 -11.90 -9.32 18.62
N GLY A 59 -12.39 -8.73 19.72
CA GLY A 59 -12.75 -9.47 20.93
C GLY A 59 -14.11 -10.20 20.86
N ILE A 60 -14.98 -9.87 19.90
CA ILE A 60 -16.28 -10.54 19.71
C ILE A 60 -16.12 -11.82 18.86
N HIS A 61 -15.06 -11.91 18.07
CA HIS A 61 -14.73 -13.05 17.23
C HIS A 61 -13.66 -13.99 17.82
N ALA A 62 -13.32 -13.82 19.10
CA ALA A 62 -12.33 -14.62 19.84
C ALA A 62 -12.97 -15.69 20.72
#